data_AF-A0A0Q8RBW8-F1
#
_entry.id   AF-A0A0Q8RBW8-F1
#
_cell.length_a   1.000
_cell.length_b   1.000
_cell.length_c   1.000
_cell.angle_alpha   90.00
_cell.angle_beta   90.00
_cell.angle_gamma   90.00
#
_symmetry.space_group_name_H-M   'P 1'
#
loop_
_entity.id
_entity.type
_entity.pdbx_description
1 polymer ?
#
loop_
_entity_poly.entity_id
_entity_poly.type
_entity_poly.pdbx_seq_one_letter_code
_entity_poly.pdbx_strand_id
1 'polypeptide(L)'
;MRISFSIQVAFLLFVLAARVSAQELPIPVADALQRAEIPLTASGIYVQEVSDAPALVASNDMAPFNPASTMKLVTSNAALEILGPTYAWKTQAYAIGAMQGDVLHGDLIIKGSGDPKLVLENFWLFLRRIRARGIREIQGNVLLDRSFFEDRPHDAAAFDGDPAKPYNVGPDALLLNYKALGFRFTPDPATRSVQVTIDPPLAPYNLAAPRLTNGDCGAWRAGLRAVIDPSGAYFPGTMSASCGEKIWYVHPYQMTHTQYFSLTFRKLWADMGGVLRGEVKNGTLPQAAQFVAEWESASLAEIIRDINKYSNNVMARQLLLTLAANVTHLPGTPENGGAVVRTWLGNKGIDAPELSIDNGSGLSRTERISARTMGRMLVEAYRSPTMPEFISSLPLVAYDGTMRSRLVNQTVAGKAHIKTGSLNEVRSVAGYVLAASGKRYVVVCLINHPNAERGRDAQDALLQWVYEKG
;
A
#
# COMPACT_ATOMS: atom_id res chain seq x y z
N MET A 1 60.77 -56.23 -39.10
CA MET A 1 60.93 -56.17 -37.63
C MET A 1 61.31 -54.74 -37.24
N ARG A 2 60.73 -54.22 -36.15
CA ARG A 2 60.80 -52.83 -35.58
C ARG A 2 59.74 -51.90 -36.17
N ILE A 3 58.49 -51.93 -35.70
CA ILE A 3 57.89 -51.44 -34.43
C ILE A 3 57.83 -49.91 -34.37
N SER A 4 56.61 -49.41 -34.54
CA SER A 4 56.11 -48.04 -34.47
C SER A 4 56.14 -47.47 -33.06
N PHE A 5 56.28 -46.15 -32.93
CA PHE A 5 55.71 -45.38 -31.82
C PHE A 5 55.30 -43.99 -32.31
N SER A 6 53.99 -43.74 -32.35
CA SER A 6 53.38 -42.42 -32.49
C SER A 6 53.12 -41.87 -31.10
N ILE A 7 53.67 -40.70 -30.78
CA ILE A 7 53.38 -39.98 -29.53
C ILE A 7 52.32 -38.93 -29.83
N GLN A 8 51.10 -39.17 -29.36
CA GLN A 8 50.05 -38.14 -29.27
C GLN A 8 50.26 -37.35 -27.98
N VAL A 9 50.45 -36.03 -28.10
CA VAL A 9 50.45 -35.10 -26.97
C VAL A 9 49.00 -34.70 -26.70
N ALA A 10 48.44 -35.16 -25.58
CA ALA A 10 47.12 -34.77 -25.10
C ALA A 10 47.21 -33.45 -24.32
N PHE A 11 46.54 -32.41 -24.80
CA PHE A 11 46.31 -31.17 -24.06
C PHE A 11 45.18 -31.39 -23.05
N LEU A 12 45.51 -31.44 -21.76
CA LEU A 12 44.52 -31.45 -20.67
C LEU A 12 44.03 -30.01 -20.43
N LEU A 13 42.80 -29.73 -20.85
CA LEU A 13 42.02 -28.56 -20.43
C LEU A 13 41.54 -28.76 -18.98
N PHE A 14 42.21 -28.13 -18.03
CA PHE A 14 41.73 -28.01 -16.65
C PHE A 14 40.63 -26.94 -16.61
N VAL A 15 39.36 -27.36 -16.68
CA VAL A 15 38.22 -26.49 -16.34
C VAL A 15 38.14 -26.42 -14.81
N LEU A 16 38.63 -25.34 -14.21
CA LEU A 16 38.29 -25.00 -12.82
C LEU A 16 36.80 -24.65 -12.77
N ALA A 17 35.96 -25.63 -12.44
CA ALA A 17 34.59 -25.38 -12.03
C ALA A 17 34.64 -24.73 -10.64
N ALA A 18 34.57 -23.40 -10.58
CA ALA A 18 34.29 -22.69 -9.34
C ALA A 18 32.87 -23.08 -8.89
N ARG A 19 32.78 -24.03 -7.96
CA ARG A 19 31.54 -24.28 -7.23
C ARG A 19 31.31 -23.06 -6.34
N VAL A 20 30.44 -22.16 -6.80
CA VAL A 20 29.87 -21.11 -5.94
C VAL A 20 28.99 -21.84 -4.93
N SER A 21 29.57 -22.20 -3.79
CA SER A 21 28.80 -22.73 -2.67
C SER A 21 28.17 -21.52 -1.99
N ALA A 22 26.87 -21.34 -2.17
CA ALA A 22 26.11 -20.43 -1.30
C ALA A 22 26.33 -20.88 0.15
N GLN A 23 26.65 -19.93 1.02
CA GLN A 23 26.95 -20.22 2.42
C GLN A 23 25.71 -20.81 3.11
N GLU A 24 25.92 -21.77 4.01
CA GLU A 24 24.87 -22.27 4.91
C GLU A 24 24.21 -21.11 5.67
N LEU A 25 22.94 -21.28 6.04
CA LEU A 25 22.19 -20.25 6.74
C LEU A 25 22.91 -19.85 8.04
N PRO A 26 23.03 -18.54 8.37
CA PRO A 26 23.69 -18.12 9.60
C PRO A 26 23.08 -18.81 10.84
N ILE A 27 23.93 -19.33 11.73
CA ILE A 27 23.52 -20.09 12.93
C ILE A 27 22.42 -19.37 13.73
N PRO A 28 22.52 -18.07 14.04
CA PRO A 28 21.46 -17.39 14.80
C PRO A 28 20.08 -17.41 14.11
N VAL A 29 20.08 -17.41 12.77
CA VAL A 29 18.85 -17.46 11.96
C VAL A 29 18.30 -18.88 11.94
N ALA A 30 19.15 -19.88 11.72
CA ALA A 30 18.77 -21.29 11.75
C ALA A 30 18.18 -21.69 13.11
N ASP A 31 18.84 -21.32 14.20
CA ASP A 31 18.37 -21.59 15.57
C ASP A 31 17.03 -20.90 15.86
N ALA A 32 16.83 -19.68 15.38
CA ALA A 32 15.57 -18.96 15.56
C ALA A 32 14.42 -19.61 14.77
N LEU A 33 14.67 -20.07 13.54
CA LEU A 33 13.68 -20.84 12.77
C LEU A 33 13.35 -22.17 13.46
N GLN A 34 14.36 -22.86 13.98
CA GLN A 34 14.16 -24.11 14.72
C GLN A 34 13.34 -23.90 15.99
N ARG A 35 13.66 -22.88 16.81
CA ARG A 35 12.87 -22.53 18.01
C ARG A 35 11.44 -22.11 17.68
N ALA A 36 11.22 -21.55 16.48
CA ALA A 36 9.90 -21.21 15.99
C ALA A 36 9.16 -22.41 15.37
N GLU A 37 9.80 -23.59 15.29
CA GLU A 37 9.30 -24.79 14.62
C GLU A 37 8.90 -24.47 13.17
N ILE A 38 9.78 -23.78 12.45
CA ILE A 38 9.63 -23.44 11.03
C ILE A 38 10.72 -24.19 10.26
N PRO A 39 10.36 -25.15 9.37
CA PRO A 39 11.35 -25.84 8.56
C PRO A 39 11.96 -24.88 7.53
N LEU A 40 13.23 -25.09 7.16
CA LEU A 40 13.92 -24.26 6.17
C LEU A 40 13.19 -24.19 4.82
N THR A 41 12.49 -25.26 4.43
CA THR A 41 11.67 -25.33 3.21
C THR A 41 10.47 -24.39 3.23
N ALA A 42 10.03 -23.93 4.41
CA ALA A 42 8.96 -22.95 4.59
C ALA A 42 9.48 -21.49 4.62
N SER A 43 10.78 -21.29 4.37
CA SER A 43 11.39 -19.97 4.28
C SER A 43 12.23 -19.82 3.01
N GLY A 44 12.19 -18.64 2.39
CA GLY A 44 13.09 -18.24 1.31
C GLY A 44 13.94 -17.07 1.79
N ILE A 45 15.27 -17.21 1.76
CA ILE A 45 16.21 -16.22 2.29
C ILE A 45 17.26 -15.87 1.24
N TYR A 46 17.46 -14.57 1.02
CA TYR A 46 18.42 -14.03 0.07
C TYR A 46 19.16 -12.83 0.67
N VAL A 47 20.49 -12.86 0.63
CA VAL A 47 21.35 -11.74 1.05
C VAL A 47 22.42 -11.53 0.01
N GLN A 48 22.56 -10.31 -0.50
CA GLN A 48 23.56 -9.96 -1.51
C GLN A 48 24.08 -8.54 -1.28
N GLU A 49 25.39 -8.33 -1.40
CA GLU A 49 25.96 -6.99 -1.51
C GLU A 49 25.47 -6.32 -2.79
N VAL A 50 25.17 -5.02 -2.75
CA VAL A 50 24.61 -4.28 -3.90
C VAL A 50 25.55 -4.19 -5.12
N SER A 51 26.85 -4.49 -4.97
CA SER A 51 27.91 -4.28 -5.96
C SER A 51 28.21 -5.49 -6.86
N ASP A 52 27.18 -6.12 -7.45
CA ASP A 52 27.29 -7.29 -8.38
C ASP A 52 28.03 -8.51 -7.80
N ALA A 53 28.29 -8.51 -6.49
CA ALA A 53 28.86 -9.66 -5.82
C ALA A 53 27.86 -10.83 -5.80
N PRO A 54 28.36 -12.08 -5.77
CA PRO A 54 27.53 -13.25 -5.51
C PRO A 54 26.73 -13.09 -4.20
N ALA A 55 25.57 -13.75 -4.12
CA ALA A 55 24.79 -13.78 -2.90
C ALA A 55 25.60 -14.40 -1.75
N LEU A 56 25.62 -13.70 -0.61
CA LEU A 56 26.22 -14.19 0.63
C LEU A 56 25.39 -15.33 1.23
N VAL A 57 24.06 -15.20 1.14
CA VAL A 57 23.11 -16.23 1.57
C VAL A 57 22.08 -16.43 0.47
N ALA A 58 21.86 -17.68 0.06
CA ALA A 58 20.79 -18.07 -0.85
C ALA A 58 20.23 -19.42 -0.36
N SER A 59 19.12 -19.38 0.38
CA SER A 59 18.46 -20.55 0.95
C SER A 59 17.02 -20.63 0.48
N ASN A 60 16.70 -21.71 -0.24
CA ASN A 60 15.37 -21.94 -0.83
C ASN A 60 14.82 -20.70 -1.56
N ASP A 61 15.72 -19.98 -2.21
CA ASP A 61 15.52 -18.60 -2.63
C ASP A 61 14.79 -18.47 -3.95
N MET A 62 14.67 -19.56 -4.72
CA MET A 62 13.92 -19.64 -5.98
C MET A 62 12.47 -20.11 -5.80
N ALA A 63 12.10 -20.66 -4.64
CA ALA A 63 10.74 -21.12 -4.41
C ALA A 63 9.76 -19.93 -4.31
N PRO A 64 8.52 -20.06 -4.82
CA PRO A 64 7.52 -19.01 -4.73
C PRO A 64 6.91 -18.93 -3.33
N PHE A 65 7.02 -17.77 -2.70
CA PHE A 65 6.38 -17.48 -1.41
C PHE A 65 5.32 -16.38 -1.57
N ASN A 66 4.28 -16.43 -0.75
CA ASN A 66 3.43 -15.27 -0.50
C ASN A 66 4.27 -14.19 0.21
N PRO A 67 4.45 -13.01 -0.40
CA PRO A 67 5.29 -11.96 0.17
C PRO A 67 4.58 -11.14 1.25
N ALA A 68 3.25 -11.22 1.36
CA ALA A 68 2.44 -10.21 2.03
C ALA A 68 2.86 -8.80 1.57
N SER A 69 2.83 -7.80 2.46
CA SER A 69 3.10 -6.40 2.11
C SER A 69 4.50 -6.07 1.60
N THR A 70 5.44 -7.03 1.48
CA THR A 70 6.67 -6.77 0.72
C THR A 70 6.43 -6.71 -0.78
N MET A 71 5.27 -7.17 -1.29
CA MET A 71 4.85 -6.94 -2.69
C MET A 71 4.83 -5.46 -3.07
N LYS A 72 4.52 -4.57 -2.10
CA LYS A 72 4.54 -3.12 -2.32
C LYS A 72 5.88 -2.59 -2.80
N LEU A 73 6.99 -3.29 -2.50
CA LEU A 73 8.32 -2.92 -3.03
C LEU A 73 8.35 -3.07 -4.55
N VAL A 74 7.74 -4.12 -5.09
CA VAL A 74 7.63 -4.35 -6.53
C VAL A 74 6.79 -3.25 -7.18
N THR A 75 5.59 -2.99 -6.65
CA THR A 75 4.70 -1.95 -7.20
C THR A 75 5.29 -0.55 -7.09
N SER A 76 5.86 -0.18 -5.94
CA SER A 76 6.43 1.16 -5.72
C SER A 76 7.71 1.39 -6.53
N ASN A 77 8.59 0.39 -6.66
CA ASN A 77 9.80 0.54 -7.48
C ASN A 77 9.47 0.63 -8.97
N ALA A 78 8.58 -0.24 -9.47
CA ALA A 78 8.14 -0.20 -10.85
C ALA A 78 7.52 1.16 -11.19
N ALA A 79 6.63 1.67 -10.32
CA ALA A 79 6.02 2.98 -10.54
C ALA A 79 7.03 4.12 -10.52
N LEU A 80 7.99 4.12 -9.58
CA LEU A 80 9.03 5.15 -9.51
C LEU A 80 9.85 5.23 -10.79
N GLU A 81 10.32 4.10 -11.30
CA GLU A 81 11.19 4.09 -12.48
C GLU A 81 10.43 4.38 -13.78
N ILE A 82 9.16 3.94 -13.88
CA ILE A 82 8.36 4.10 -15.09
C ILE A 82 7.71 5.50 -15.16
N LEU A 83 7.12 5.97 -14.07
CA LEU A 83 6.39 7.25 -14.04
C LEU A 83 7.31 8.42 -13.66
N GLY A 84 8.41 8.14 -12.96
CA GLY A 84 9.34 9.14 -12.43
C GLY A 84 8.95 9.65 -11.04
N PRO A 85 9.92 10.09 -10.22
CA PRO A 85 9.68 10.50 -8.83
C PRO A 85 8.81 11.76 -8.71
N THR A 86 8.75 12.58 -9.77
CA THR A 86 7.96 13.82 -9.83
C THR A 86 6.55 13.62 -10.38
N TYR A 87 6.14 12.38 -10.70
CA TYR A 87 4.78 12.11 -11.15
C TYR A 87 3.79 12.59 -10.09
N ALA A 88 2.75 13.30 -10.52
CA ALA A 88 1.68 13.76 -9.66
C ALA A 88 0.34 13.46 -10.32
N TRP A 89 -0.62 13.01 -9.51
CA TRP A 89 -1.97 12.74 -9.94
C TRP A 89 -2.74 14.04 -10.08
N LYS A 90 -3.67 14.06 -11.02
CA LYS A 90 -4.52 15.22 -11.31
C LYS A 90 -5.98 14.90 -11.00
N THR A 91 -6.61 15.73 -10.18
CA THR A 91 -8.07 15.77 -10.02
C THR A 91 -8.58 17.04 -10.67
N GLN A 92 -9.46 16.91 -11.66
CA GLN A 92 -9.85 18.02 -12.52
C GLN A 92 -11.35 18.29 -12.42
N ALA A 93 -11.73 19.56 -12.48
CA ALA A 93 -13.11 20.01 -12.56
C ALA A 93 -13.38 20.63 -13.92
N TYR A 94 -14.53 20.31 -14.48
CA TYR A 94 -15.07 20.89 -15.71
C TYR A 94 -16.53 21.32 -15.49
N ALA A 95 -17.03 22.21 -16.32
CA ALA A 95 -18.42 22.65 -16.29
C ALA A 95 -19.07 22.57 -17.67
N ILE A 96 -20.36 22.23 -17.68
CA ILE A 96 -21.23 22.33 -18.86
C ILE A 96 -22.43 23.20 -18.47
N GLY A 97 -22.82 24.10 -19.36
CA GLY A 97 -23.90 25.03 -19.12
C GLY A 97 -23.42 26.48 -19.03
N ALA A 98 -24.34 27.39 -18.74
CA ALA A 98 -24.05 28.81 -18.68
C ALA A 98 -23.84 29.26 -17.22
N MET A 99 -22.90 30.17 -17.02
CA MET A 99 -22.75 30.90 -15.76
C MET A 99 -23.66 32.14 -15.77
N GLN A 100 -24.48 32.30 -14.73
CA GLN A 100 -25.21 33.53 -14.45
C GLN A 100 -24.83 34.02 -13.05
N GLY A 101 -23.98 35.04 -12.97
CA GLY A 101 -23.39 35.46 -11.70
C GLY A 101 -22.57 34.34 -11.08
N ASP A 102 -22.94 33.90 -9.87
CA ASP A 102 -22.29 32.80 -9.16
C ASP A 102 -23.00 31.42 -9.29
N VAL A 103 -23.93 31.34 -10.24
CA VAL A 103 -24.77 30.16 -10.47
C VAL A 103 -24.38 29.49 -11.79
N LEU A 104 -24.04 28.19 -11.72
CA LEU A 104 -23.87 27.31 -12.88
C LEU A 104 -25.23 26.70 -13.24
N HIS A 105 -25.80 27.13 -14.37
CA HIS A 105 -26.98 26.52 -14.99
C HIS A 105 -26.58 25.30 -15.82
N GLY A 106 -26.15 24.25 -15.13
CA GLY A 106 -25.74 22.99 -15.72
C GLY A 106 -24.92 22.14 -14.77
N ASP A 107 -24.14 21.23 -15.33
CA ASP A 107 -23.43 20.18 -14.59
C ASP A 107 -21.98 20.56 -14.31
N LEU A 108 -21.50 20.23 -13.11
CA LEU A 108 -20.08 20.19 -12.77
C LEU A 108 -19.58 18.76 -12.96
N ILE A 109 -18.42 18.57 -13.57
CA ILE A 109 -17.80 17.26 -13.74
C ILE A 109 -16.52 17.25 -12.91
N ILE A 110 -16.34 16.22 -12.08
CA ILE A 110 -15.10 15.96 -11.36
C ILE A 110 -14.48 14.70 -11.98
N LYS A 111 -13.28 14.82 -12.52
CA LYS A 111 -12.53 13.73 -13.14
C LYS A 111 -11.35 13.34 -12.26
N GLY A 112 -11.26 12.06 -11.94
CA GLY A 112 -10.17 11.50 -11.16
C GLY A 112 -9.18 10.71 -12.02
N SER A 113 -7.91 10.79 -11.65
CA SER A 113 -6.82 9.96 -12.21
C SER A 113 -6.27 8.94 -11.22
N GLY A 114 -7.01 8.66 -10.13
CA GLY A 114 -6.61 7.66 -9.14
C GLY A 114 -5.65 8.16 -8.07
N ASP A 115 -5.69 9.46 -7.71
CA ASP A 115 -4.88 10.02 -6.63
C ASP A 115 -5.03 9.18 -5.33
N PRO A 116 -3.96 8.51 -4.85
CA PRO A 116 -4.01 7.66 -3.67
C PRO A 116 -4.09 8.46 -2.36
N LYS A 117 -3.94 9.79 -2.41
CA LYS A 117 -3.93 10.69 -1.25
C LYS A 117 -4.83 11.91 -1.48
N LEU A 118 -5.97 11.72 -2.15
CA LEU A 118 -7.05 12.71 -2.19
C LEU A 118 -7.79 12.75 -0.84
N VAL A 119 -7.10 13.21 0.20
CA VAL A 119 -7.65 13.41 1.55
C VAL A 119 -8.55 14.65 1.61
N LEU A 120 -9.29 14.82 2.70
CA LEU A 120 -10.28 15.90 2.83
C LEU A 120 -9.67 17.29 2.70
N GLU A 121 -8.46 17.50 3.22
CA GLU A 121 -7.77 18.77 3.17
C GLU A 121 -7.44 19.15 1.71
N ASN A 122 -6.90 18.19 0.96
CA ASN A 122 -6.59 18.34 -0.46
C ASN A 122 -7.86 18.57 -1.28
N PHE A 123 -8.91 17.82 -0.99
CA PHE A 123 -10.19 17.96 -1.66
C PHE A 123 -10.86 19.30 -1.34
N TRP A 124 -10.80 19.77 -0.09
CA TRP A 124 -11.29 21.09 0.28
C TRP A 124 -10.54 22.21 -0.45
N LEU A 125 -9.20 22.12 -0.57
CA LEU A 125 -8.41 23.06 -1.37
C LEU A 125 -8.83 23.04 -2.85
N PHE A 126 -9.08 21.85 -3.42
CA PHE A 126 -9.62 21.70 -4.76
C PHE A 126 -10.99 22.37 -4.92
N LEU A 127 -11.93 22.12 -4.00
CA LEU A 127 -13.24 22.77 -4.03
C LEU A 127 -13.14 24.30 -3.89
N ARG A 128 -12.19 24.81 -3.10
CA ARG A 128 -11.91 26.26 -3.07
C ARG A 128 -11.43 26.80 -4.40
N ARG A 129 -10.61 26.06 -5.16
CA ARG A 129 -10.21 26.45 -6.52
C ARG A 129 -11.42 26.54 -7.45
N ILE A 130 -12.39 25.63 -7.30
CA ILE A 130 -13.66 25.68 -8.04
C ILE A 130 -14.48 26.93 -7.63
N ARG A 131 -14.65 27.19 -6.33
CA ARG A 131 -15.35 28.39 -5.82
C ARG A 131 -14.70 29.69 -6.33
N ALA A 132 -13.37 29.74 -6.39
CA ALA A 132 -12.61 30.88 -6.88
C ALA A 132 -12.83 31.19 -8.37
N ARG A 133 -13.37 30.24 -9.14
CA ARG A 133 -13.83 30.46 -10.52
C ARG A 133 -15.24 31.05 -10.62
N GLY A 134 -15.86 31.38 -9.49
CA GLY A 134 -17.17 32.01 -9.41
C GLY A 134 -18.32 31.04 -9.19
N ILE A 135 -18.10 29.72 -9.16
CA ILE A 135 -19.17 28.75 -8.96
C ILE A 135 -19.52 28.70 -7.46
N ARG A 136 -20.71 29.17 -7.07
CA ARG A 136 -21.31 28.98 -5.73
C ARG A 136 -22.44 27.99 -5.77
N GLU A 137 -23.35 28.16 -6.72
CA GLU A 137 -24.53 27.31 -6.87
C GLU A 137 -24.43 26.48 -8.15
N ILE A 138 -24.72 25.18 -8.03
CA ILE A 138 -24.77 24.24 -9.14
C ILE A 138 -26.23 23.81 -9.28
N GLN A 139 -26.89 24.25 -10.35
CA GLN A 139 -28.29 23.89 -10.60
C GLN A 139 -28.46 22.50 -11.19
N GLY A 140 -27.49 22.04 -11.97
CA GLY A 140 -27.44 20.66 -12.46
C GLY A 140 -26.81 19.71 -11.45
N ASN A 141 -26.21 18.66 -11.99
CA ASN A 141 -25.59 17.55 -11.27
C ASN A 141 -24.09 17.78 -11.08
N VAL A 142 -23.51 16.98 -10.19
CA VAL A 142 -22.08 16.71 -10.16
C VAL A 142 -21.85 15.33 -10.77
N LEU A 143 -21.18 15.27 -11.92
CA LEU A 143 -20.82 14.03 -12.60
C LEU A 143 -19.42 13.58 -12.19
N LEU A 144 -19.29 12.34 -11.74
CA LEU A 144 -18.02 11.73 -11.36
C LEU A 144 -17.46 10.93 -12.53
N ASP A 145 -16.45 11.47 -13.21
CA ASP A 145 -15.68 10.74 -14.22
C ASP A 145 -14.58 9.92 -13.54
N ARG A 146 -14.83 8.62 -13.48
CA ARG A 146 -13.95 7.60 -12.88
C ARG A 146 -13.33 6.67 -13.93
N SER A 147 -13.43 7.02 -15.22
CA SER A 147 -13.05 6.17 -16.35
C SER A 147 -11.56 5.84 -16.44
N PHE A 148 -10.72 6.46 -15.61
CA PHE A 148 -9.29 6.16 -15.56
C PHE A 148 -8.99 4.73 -15.07
N PHE A 149 -9.88 4.16 -14.24
CA PHE A 149 -9.86 2.75 -13.85
C PHE A 149 -11.09 2.03 -14.40
N GLU A 150 -10.97 0.73 -14.64
CA GLU A 150 -12.13 -0.09 -14.99
C GLU A 150 -13.07 -0.23 -13.78
N ASP A 151 -14.37 0.02 -13.98
CA ASP A 151 -15.37 -0.17 -12.92
C ASP A 151 -15.61 -1.67 -12.72
N ARG A 152 -15.15 -2.20 -11.59
CA ARG A 152 -15.22 -3.63 -11.28
C ARG A 152 -15.93 -3.86 -9.94
N PRO A 153 -16.75 -4.91 -9.84
CA PRO A 153 -17.24 -5.37 -8.55
C PRO A 153 -16.06 -5.70 -7.62
N HIS A 154 -16.11 -5.17 -6.40
CA HIS A 154 -15.13 -5.45 -5.35
C HIS A 154 -15.85 -5.99 -4.11
N ASP A 155 -15.54 -7.22 -3.74
CA ASP A 155 -16.00 -7.80 -2.48
C ASP A 155 -14.98 -7.49 -1.37
N ALA A 156 -15.36 -6.61 -0.46
CA ALA A 156 -14.51 -6.21 0.66
C ALA A 156 -14.32 -7.33 1.71
N ALA A 157 -15.16 -8.36 1.72
CA ALA A 157 -15.05 -9.48 2.65
C ALA A 157 -14.19 -10.63 2.11
N ALA A 158 -13.88 -10.65 0.81
CA ALA A 158 -13.26 -11.79 0.12
C ALA A 158 -11.92 -12.26 0.74
N PHE A 159 -11.16 -11.36 1.37
CA PHE A 159 -9.83 -11.68 1.91
C PHE A 159 -9.85 -12.34 3.30
N ASP A 160 -10.63 -11.79 4.23
CA ASP A 160 -10.62 -12.16 5.65
C ASP A 160 -12.02 -12.23 6.31
N GLY A 161 -13.09 -12.01 5.54
CA GLY A 161 -14.47 -11.99 6.04
C GLY A 161 -14.85 -10.71 6.78
N ASP A 162 -13.98 -9.69 6.84
CA ASP A 162 -14.24 -8.44 7.59
C ASP A 162 -14.26 -7.22 6.66
N PRO A 163 -15.39 -6.97 5.97
CA PRO A 163 -15.48 -5.90 4.98
C PRO A 163 -15.35 -4.48 5.58
N ALA A 164 -15.52 -4.33 6.91
CA ALA A 164 -15.48 -3.05 7.59
C ALA A 164 -14.05 -2.53 7.84
N LYS A 165 -13.01 -3.32 7.52
CA LYS A 165 -11.61 -2.91 7.70
C LYS A 165 -11.21 -1.88 6.65
N PRO A 166 -10.60 -0.74 7.03
CA PRO A 166 -10.12 0.27 6.08
C PRO A 166 -9.16 -0.29 5.02
N TYR A 167 -8.39 -1.33 5.35
CA TYR A 167 -7.46 -1.94 4.41
C TYR A 167 -8.15 -2.80 3.32
N ASN A 168 -9.45 -3.08 3.46
CA ASN A 168 -10.27 -3.85 2.51
C ASN A 168 -11.02 -2.95 1.51
N VAL A 169 -10.82 -1.63 1.54
CA VAL A 169 -11.38 -0.69 0.55
C VAL A 169 -10.86 -1.03 -0.86
N GLY A 170 -11.76 -1.00 -1.84
CA GLY A 170 -11.45 -1.18 -3.26
C GLY A 170 -10.84 0.09 -3.89
N PRO A 171 -10.04 -0.05 -4.96
CA PRO A 171 -9.53 1.11 -5.70
C PRO A 171 -10.67 1.84 -6.42
N ASP A 172 -10.52 3.16 -6.56
CA ASP A 172 -11.44 4.03 -7.31
C ASP A 172 -10.65 5.23 -7.87
N ALA A 173 -10.94 5.64 -9.11
CA ALA A 173 -10.24 6.75 -9.74
C ALA A 173 -10.47 8.11 -9.01
N LEU A 174 -11.55 8.20 -8.22
CA LEU A 174 -11.88 9.30 -7.30
C LEU A 174 -12.01 8.76 -5.86
N LEU A 175 -11.02 8.00 -5.39
CA LEU A 175 -10.95 7.53 -4.02
C LEU A 175 -10.76 8.71 -3.04
N LEU A 176 -11.88 9.30 -2.62
CA LEU A 176 -11.90 10.39 -1.65
C LEU A 176 -11.65 9.85 -0.24
N ASN A 177 -10.66 10.41 0.43
CA ASN A 177 -10.31 10.16 1.83
C ASN A 177 -10.26 8.67 2.21
N TYR A 178 -9.65 7.86 1.33
CA TYR A 178 -9.55 6.41 1.47
C TYR A 178 -10.89 5.67 1.61
N LYS A 179 -12.02 6.34 1.38
CA LYS A 179 -13.36 5.86 1.73
C LYS A 179 -13.39 5.30 3.16
N ALA A 180 -12.88 6.07 4.12
CA ALA A 180 -12.87 5.72 5.53
C ALA A 180 -13.70 6.71 6.36
N LEU A 181 -14.29 6.21 7.45
CA LEU A 181 -14.97 7.02 8.47
C LEU A 181 -14.27 6.79 9.82
N GLY A 182 -13.90 7.87 10.49
CA GLY A 182 -13.43 7.88 11.87
C GLY A 182 -14.58 8.25 12.81
N PHE A 183 -14.98 7.32 13.67
CA PHE A 183 -15.89 7.60 14.78
C PHE A 183 -15.09 7.90 16.04
N ARG A 184 -15.23 9.10 16.58
CA ARG A 184 -14.66 9.48 17.88
C ARG A 184 -15.73 9.32 18.95
N PHE A 185 -15.39 8.60 20.01
CA PHE A 185 -16.23 8.36 21.17
C PHE A 185 -15.59 9.02 22.38
N THR A 186 -16.29 9.97 22.98
CA THR A 186 -15.82 10.73 24.14
C THR A 186 -16.79 10.51 25.30
N PRO A 187 -16.45 9.64 26.27
CA PRO A 187 -17.23 9.46 27.49
C PRO A 187 -17.34 10.76 28.29
N ASP A 188 -18.55 11.09 28.74
CA ASP A 188 -18.82 12.21 29.64
C ASP A 188 -19.52 11.68 30.92
N PRO A 189 -18.76 11.44 32.00
CA PRO A 189 -19.32 10.98 33.28
C PRO A 189 -20.27 12.00 33.93
N ALA A 190 -20.12 13.29 33.67
CA ALA A 190 -20.96 14.33 34.28
C ALA A 190 -22.38 14.29 33.69
N THR A 191 -22.51 14.09 32.38
CA THR A 191 -23.80 13.95 31.69
C THR A 191 -24.26 12.50 31.57
N ARG A 192 -23.48 11.53 32.05
CA ARG A 192 -23.71 10.09 31.94
C ARG A 192 -23.96 9.63 30.48
N SER A 193 -23.23 10.23 29.54
CA SER A 193 -23.40 9.95 28.11
C SER A 193 -22.07 9.70 27.42
N VAL A 194 -22.13 9.26 26.17
CA VAL A 194 -20.97 9.20 25.27
C VAL A 194 -21.27 10.15 24.12
N GLN A 195 -20.40 11.11 23.87
CA GLN A 195 -20.48 11.91 22.66
C GLN A 195 -19.86 11.13 21.50
N VAL A 196 -20.53 11.13 20.35
CA VAL A 196 -20.02 10.50 19.13
C VAL A 196 -19.96 11.51 18.02
N THR A 197 -18.78 11.68 17.44
CA THR A 197 -18.57 12.52 16.25
C THR A 197 -17.99 11.67 15.12
N ILE A 198 -18.22 12.11 13.89
CA ILE A 198 -17.75 11.44 12.67
C ILE A 198 -16.80 12.35 11.88
N ASP A 199 -15.77 11.75 11.29
CA ASP A 199 -14.82 12.40 10.39
C ASP A 199 -14.57 11.51 9.14
N PRO A 200 -14.78 12.00 7.90
CA PRO A 200 -15.35 13.30 7.52
C PRO A 200 -16.74 13.54 8.10
N PRO A 201 -17.14 14.80 8.28
CA PRO A 201 -18.53 15.13 8.51
C PRO A 201 -19.34 14.76 7.25
N LEU A 202 -20.46 14.08 7.45
CA LEU A 202 -21.42 13.71 6.41
C LEU A 202 -22.77 14.36 6.70
N ALA A 203 -23.49 14.83 5.68
CA ALA A 203 -24.84 15.38 5.85
C ALA A 203 -25.75 15.10 4.65
N PRO A 204 -26.98 14.59 4.87
CA PRO A 204 -27.49 14.06 6.14
C PRO A 204 -26.81 12.72 6.50
N TYR A 205 -26.52 12.49 7.78
CA TYR A 205 -26.03 11.20 8.28
C TYR A 205 -26.33 11.08 9.78
N ASN A 206 -27.11 10.08 10.18
CA ASN A 206 -27.58 9.96 11.56
C ASN A 206 -26.52 9.30 12.45
N LEU A 207 -26.33 9.81 13.67
CA LEU A 207 -25.44 9.22 14.68
C LEU A 207 -26.22 8.93 15.95
N ALA A 208 -26.11 7.71 16.49
CA ALA A 208 -26.68 7.35 17.79
C ALA A 208 -25.60 6.72 18.69
N ALA A 209 -25.35 7.37 19.82
CA ALA A 209 -24.29 7.01 20.76
C ALA A 209 -24.60 5.74 21.58
N PRO A 210 -23.55 5.04 22.06
CA PRO A 210 -23.71 3.95 23.03
C PRO A 210 -24.07 4.45 24.43
N ARG A 211 -24.60 3.55 25.25
CA ARG A 211 -24.82 3.84 26.67
C ARG A 211 -23.49 3.84 27.44
N LEU A 212 -23.29 4.83 28.30
CA LEU A 212 -22.14 4.88 29.19
C LEU A 212 -22.28 3.87 30.34
N THR A 213 -21.20 3.16 30.68
CA THR A 213 -21.12 2.26 31.84
C THR A 213 -19.86 2.52 32.67
N ASN A 214 -19.79 1.95 33.89
CA ASN A 214 -18.70 2.14 34.85
C ASN A 214 -17.94 0.83 35.11
N GLY A 215 -17.42 0.18 34.06
CA GLY A 215 -16.65 -1.07 34.17
C GLY A 215 -15.24 -0.96 33.61
N ASP A 216 -14.61 -2.08 33.32
CA ASP A 216 -13.35 -2.09 32.57
C ASP A 216 -13.59 -1.79 31.08
N CYS A 217 -12.62 -1.16 30.41
CA CYS A 217 -12.77 -0.82 29.00
C CYS A 217 -12.86 -2.07 28.10
N GLY A 218 -12.06 -3.10 28.42
CA GLY A 218 -12.05 -4.39 27.72
C GLY A 218 -12.05 -4.27 26.19
N ALA A 219 -12.79 -5.18 25.54
CA ALA A 219 -13.01 -5.20 24.10
C ALA A 219 -14.08 -4.17 23.67
N TRP A 220 -13.82 -2.89 23.93
CA TRP A 220 -14.79 -1.80 23.76
C TRP A 220 -15.52 -1.79 22.40
N ARG A 221 -14.82 -2.08 21.29
CA ARG A 221 -15.42 -2.12 19.94
C ARG A 221 -16.53 -3.15 19.82
N ALA A 222 -16.34 -4.36 20.36
CA ALA A 222 -17.37 -5.39 20.36
C ALA A 222 -18.56 -4.98 21.24
N GLY A 223 -18.27 -4.29 22.36
CA GLY A 223 -19.28 -3.74 23.26
C GLY A 223 -20.21 -2.71 22.62
N LEU A 224 -19.76 -1.99 21.59
CA LEU A 224 -20.57 -0.98 20.87
C LEU A 224 -21.74 -1.57 20.08
N ARG A 225 -21.62 -2.83 19.63
CA ARG A 225 -22.59 -3.50 18.74
C ARG A 225 -22.97 -2.67 17.52
N ALA A 226 -21.96 -2.09 16.87
CA ALA A 226 -22.13 -1.08 15.83
C ALA A 226 -22.95 -1.58 14.64
N VAL A 227 -23.88 -0.73 14.18
CA VAL A 227 -24.61 -0.85 12.92
C VAL A 227 -24.27 0.39 12.11
N ILE A 228 -23.59 0.21 10.98
CA ILE A 228 -23.12 1.31 10.12
C ILE A 228 -23.59 1.02 8.71
N ASP A 229 -24.47 1.88 8.21
CA ASP A 229 -25.12 1.75 6.92
C ASP A 229 -25.17 3.12 6.19
N PRO A 230 -25.71 3.20 4.96
CA PRO A 230 -25.79 4.46 4.22
C PRO A 230 -26.62 5.57 4.89
N SER A 231 -27.53 5.24 5.81
CA SER A 231 -28.40 6.20 6.52
C SER A 231 -27.76 6.76 7.80
N GLY A 232 -26.85 6.00 8.43
CA GLY A 232 -26.25 6.41 9.68
C GLY A 232 -25.37 5.36 10.35
N ALA A 233 -24.86 5.73 11.53
CA ALA A 233 -24.14 4.86 12.43
C ALA A 233 -24.80 4.85 13.82
N TYR A 234 -25.17 3.66 14.26
CA TYR A 234 -25.88 3.42 15.52
C TYR A 234 -25.08 2.46 16.39
N PHE A 235 -24.89 2.81 17.66
CA PHE A 235 -24.10 2.02 18.60
C PHE A 235 -24.98 1.57 19.78
N PRO A 236 -25.92 0.62 19.61
CA PRO A 236 -26.92 0.25 20.62
C PRO A 236 -26.34 -0.41 21.89
N GLY A 237 -25.05 -0.76 21.87
CA GLY A 237 -24.35 -1.36 22.98
C GLY A 237 -23.89 -0.35 24.04
N THR A 238 -22.73 -0.62 24.62
CA THR A 238 -22.19 0.12 25.77
C THR A 238 -20.72 0.46 25.60
N MET A 239 -20.29 1.55 26.22
CA MET A 239 -18.89 1.92 26.36
C MET A 239 -18.60 2.30 27.81
N SER A 240 -17.49 1.81 28.37
CA SER A 240 -17.10 2.19 29.73
C SER A 240 -16.42 3.55 29.77
N ALA A 241 -16.68 4.34 30.82
CA ALA A 241 -15.96 5.58 31.11
C ALA A 241 -14.43 5.37 31.20
N SER A 242 -13.98 4.21 31.69
CA SER A 242 -12.55 3.89 31.83
C SER A 242 -11.82 3.73 30.49
N CYS A 243 -12.54 3.64 29.37
CA CYS A 243 -11.92 3.65 28.05
C CYS A 243 -11.21 4.96 27.73
N GLY A 244 -11.65 6.07 28.35
CA GLY A 244 -11.34 7.40 27.87
C GLY A 244 -11.80 7.62 26.43
N GLU A 245 -11.27 8.65 25.79
CA GLU A 245 -11.55 8.91 24.38
C GLU A 245 -11.00 7.79 23.48
N LYS A 246 -11.79 7.38 22.49
CA LYS A 246 -11.40 6.41 21.46
C LYS A 246 -11.77 6.88 20.07
N ILE A 247 -10.97 6.48 19.09
CA ILE A 247 -11.27 6.64 17.67
C ILE A 247 -11.33 5.27 17.01
N TRP A 248 -12.34 5.05 16.18
CA TRP A 248 -12.47 3.86 15.35
C TRP A 248 -12.62 4.23 13.88
N TYR A 249 -11.63 3.84 13.08
CA TYR A 249 -11.68 3.94 11.63
C TYR A 249 -12.33 2.70 11.03
N VAL A 250 -13.31 2.92 10.15
CA VAL A 250 -14.01 1.86 9.41
C VAL A 250 -14.09 2.17 7.93
N HIS A 251 -14.17 1.13 7.12
CA HIS A 251 -14.67 1.19 5.76
C HIS A 251 -16.21 1.08 5.78
N PRO A 252 -16.97 2.10 5.34
CA PRO A 252 -18.42 1.99 5.15
C PRO A 252 -18.72 1.17 3.89
N TYR A 253 -18.49 -0.14 3.96
CA TYR A 253 -18.54 -1.04 2.81
C TYR A 253 -19.94 -1.15 2.18
N GLN A 254 -21.00 -0.82 2.93
CA GLN A 254 -22.38 -0.78 2.42
C GLN A 254 -22.68 0.47 1.59
N MET A 255 -21.79 1.47 1.57
CA MET A 255 -21.88 2.61 0.67
C MET A 255 -21.09 2.34 -0.62
N THR A 256 -21.63 2.75 -1.77
CA THR A 256 -20.82 2.85 -2.99
C THR A 256 -19.81 4.01 -2.88
N HIS A 257 -18.79 4.02 -3.74
CA HIS A 257 -17.86 5.16 -3.81
C HIS A 257 -18.61 6.47 -4.14
N THR A 258 -19.58 6.41 -5.06
CA THR A 258 -20.44 7.55 -5.44
C THR A 258 -21.27 8.08 -4.25
N GLN A 259 -21.85 7.20 -3.43
CA GLN A 259 -22.61 7.61 -2.25
C GLN A 259 -21.72 8.30 -1.20
N TYR A 260 -20.58 7.70 -0.87
CA TYR A 260 -19.60 8.30 0.06
C TYR A 260 -19.11 9.66 -0.44
N PHE A 261 -18.75 9.74 -1.73
CA PHE A 261 -18.32 10.99 -2.36
C PHE A 261 -19.43 12.04 -2.32
N SER A 262 -20.67 11.65 -2.63
CA SER A 262 -21.84 12.53 -2.62
C SER A 262 -22.05 13.20 -1.27
N LEU A 263 -22.10 12.41 -0.19
CA LEU A 263 -22.31 12.91 1.17
C LEU A 263 -21.17 13.85 1.61
N THR A 264 -19.93 13.48 1.30
CA THR A 264 -18.75 14.28 1.65
C THR A 264 -18.69 15.58 0.84
N PHE A 265 -18.89 15.52 -0.48
CA PHE A 265 -18.93 16.68 -1.37
C PHE A 265 -20.01 17.66 -0.92
N ARG A 266 -21.25 17.19 -0.70
CA ARG A 266 -22.36 18.05 -0.28
C ARG A 266 -22.04 18.77 1.02
N LYS A 267 -21.49 18.06 2.01
CA LYS A 267 -21.13 18.67 3.29
C LYS A 267 -20.05 19.73 3.12
N LEU A 268 -18.94 19.41 2.46
CA LEU A 268 -17.85 20.36 2.26
C LEU A 268 -18.27 21.55 1.40
N TRP A 269 -19.05 21.32 0.34
CA TRP A 269 -19.56 22.37 -0.53
C TRP A 269 -20.46 23.34 0.23
N ALA A 270 -21.40 22.81 1.03
CA ALA A 270 -22.30 23.61 1.86
C ALA A 270 -21.54 24.42 2.93
N ASP A 271 -20.53 23.83 3.58
CA ASP A 271 -19.71 24.52 4.59
C ASP A 271 -18.93 25.71 4.00
N MET A 272 -18.69 25.72 2.69
CA MET A 272 -18.08 26.84 1.97
C MET A 272 -19.12 27.81 1.35
N GLY A 273 -20.38 27.72 1.79
CA GLY A 273 -21.51 28.52 1.30
C GLY A 273 -22.01 28.13 -0.09
N GLY A 274 -21.59 26.96 -0.59
CA GLY A 274 -22.03 26.42 -1.87
C GLY A 274 -23.39 25.75 -1.78
N VAL A 275 -24.11 25.74 -2.91
CA VAL A 275 -25.42 25.06 -3.02
C VAL A 275 -25.36 24.08 -4.20
N LEU A 276 -25.81 22.85 -3.99
CA LEU A 276 -26.01 21.85 -5.05
C LEU A 276 -27.49 21.49 -5.11
N ARG A 277 -28.16 21.77 -6.24
CA ARG A 277 -29.58 21.47 -6.46
C ARG A 277 -29.80 20.07 -7.04
N GLY A 278 -28.95 19.64 -7.96
CA GLY A 278 -29.03 18.30 -8.55
C GLY A 278 -28.37 17.23 -7.69
N GLU A 279 -27.99 16.13 -8.34
CA GLU A 279 -27.43 14.94 -7.69
C GLU A 279 -25.93 14.77 -7.98
N VAL A 280 -25.26 13.99 -7.13
CA VAL A 280 -23.90 13.50 -7.43
C VAL A 280 -24.06 12.10 -7.99
N LYS A 281 -23.61 11.86 -9.22
CA LYS A 281 -23.75 10.57 -9.91
C LYS A 281 -22.56 10.28 -10.80
N ASN A 282 -22.43 9.02 -11.21
CA ASN A 282 -21.39 8.64 -12.18
C ASN A 282 -21.67 9.28 -13.54
N GLY A 283 -20.61 9.61 -14.26
CA GLY A 283 -20.66 10.11 -15.62
C GLY A 283 -19.30 10.01 -16.30
N THR A 284 -19.18 10.56 -17.51
CA THR A 284 -17.91 10.71 -18.22
C THR A 284 -17.73 12.17 -18.58
N LEU A 285 -16.49 12.61 -18.77
CA LEU A 285 -16.19 13.96 -19.23
C LEU A 285 -16.71 14.18 -20.66
N PRO A 286 -17.73 15.04 -20.87
CA PRO A 286 -18.24 15.30 -22.20
C PRO A 286 -17.31 16.25 -22.97
N GLN A 287 -17.25 16.09 -24.30
CA GLN A 287 -16.34 16.89 -25.14
C GLN A 287 -16.58 18.40 -25.06
N ALA A 288 -17.83 18.82 -24.83
CA ALA A 288 -18.20 20.24 -24.72
C ALA A 288 -17.84 20.87 -23.36
N ALA A 289 -17.41 20.08 -22.37
CA ALA A 289 -17.12 20.56 -21.03
C ALA A 289 -15.92 21.51 -20.99
N GLN A 290 -16.08 22.61 -20.28
CA GLN A 290 -15.05 23.64 -20.13
C GLN A 290 -14.26 23.40 -18.85
N PHE A 291 -12.93 23.53 -18.91
CA PHE A 291 -12.07 23.38 -17.74
C PHE A 291 -12.35 24.47 -16.69
N VAL A 292 -12.39 24.08 -15.42
CA VAL A 292 -12.63 24.99 -14.28
C VAL A 292 -11.40 25.06 -13.39
N ALA A 293 -10.98 23.93 -12.84
CA ALA A 293 -9.90 23.87 -11.87
C ALA A 293 -9.18 22.51 -11.91
N GLU A 294 -7.96 22.49 -11.40
CA GLU A 294 -7.17 21.28 -11.21
C GLU A 294 -6.58 21.28 -9.80
N TRP A 295 -6.50 20.10 -9.22
CA TRP A 295 -5.68 19.77 -8.07
C TRP A 295 -4.60 18.80 -8.51
N GLU A 296 -3.37 19.06 -8.08
CA GLU A 296 -2.22 18.21 -8.31
C GLU A 296 -1.79 17.64 -6.96
N SER A 297 -1.61 16.32 -6.88
CA SER A 297 -1.25 15.64 -5.65
C SER A 297 0.19 15.95 -5.21
N ALA A 298 0.58 15.46 -4.03
CA ALA A 298 1.99 15.30 -3.71
C ALA A 298 2.69 14.39 -4.75
N SER A 299 4.00 14.52 -4.87
CA SER A 299 4.81 13.74 -5.82
C SER A 299 4.79 12.25 -5.51
N LEU A 300 5.05 11.41 -6.52
CA LEU A 300 5.13 9.96 -6.36
C LEU A 300 6.14 9.56 -5.28
N ALA A 301 7.26 10.27 -5.15
CA ALA A 301 8.24 10.05 -4.08
C ALA A 301 7.64 10.16 -2.68
N GLU A 302 6.74 11.13 -2.44
CA GLU A 302 6.04 11.27 -1.16
C GLU A 302 4.96 10.20 -1.00
N ILE A 303 4.25 9.85 -2.07
CA ILE A 303 3.20 8.83 -2.04
C ILE A 303 3.76 7.46 -1.70
N ILE A 304 4.88 7.05 -2.31
CA ILE A 304 5.49 5.75 -1.99
C ILE A 304 6.01 5.70 -0.56
N ARG A 305 6.41 6.84 0.02
CA ARG A 305 6.82 6.94 1.42
C ARG A 305 5.65 6.54 2.31
N ASP A 306 4.46 7.09 2.07
CA ASP A 306 3.28 6.74 2.85
C ASP A 306 2.85 5.28 2.62
N ILE A 307 2.94 4.79 1.37
CA ILE A 307 2.70 3.37 1.04
C ILE A 307 3.63 2.45 1.84
N ASN A 308 4.93 2.73 1.84
CA ASN A 308 5.93 1.81 2.38
C ASN A 308 6.10 1.94 3.90
N LYS A 309 6.10 3.17 4.45
CA LYS A 309 6.21 3.42 5.90
C LYS A 309 5.00 2.90 6.67
N TYR A 310 3.79 3.20 6.19
CA TYR A 310 2.54 2.80 6.85
C TYR A 310 1.93 1.52 6.29
N SER A 311 2.55 0.94 5.24
CA SER A 311 2.08 -0.28 4.61
C SER A 311 0.65 -0.17 4.06
N ASN A 312 0.29 0.98 3.49
CA ASN A 312 -1.09 1.26 3.07
C ASN A 312 -1.49 0.42 1.84
N ASN A 313 -2.46 -0.49 2.03
CA ASN A 313 -2.91 -1.40 0.98
C ASN A 313 -3.64 -0.68 -0.15
N VAL A 314 -4.54 0.24 0.21
CA VAL A 314 -5.41 0.92 -0.76
C VAL A 314 -4.58 1.81 -1.67
N MET A 315 -3.60 2.54 -1.12
CA MET A 315 -2.66 3.34 -1.90
C MET A 315 -1.80 2.49 -2.85
N ALA A 316 -1.34 1.31 -2.41
CA ALA A 316 -0.58 0.41 -3.28
C ALA A 316 -1.42 -0.13 -4.45
N ARG A 317 -2.70 -0.47 -4.19
CA ARG A 317 -3.65 -0.88 -5.23
C ARG A 317 -3.88 0.25 -6.23
N GLN A 318 -4.19 1.46 -5.76
CA GLN A 318 -4.30 2.66 -6.61
C GLN A 318 -3.05 2.83 -7.49
N LEU A 319 -1.85 2.72 -6.91
CA LEU A 319 -0.59 2.90 -7.63
C LEU A 319 -0.40 1.85 -8.74
N LEU A 320 -0.77 0.59 -8.50
CA LEU A 320 -0.71 -0.44 -9.53
C LEU A 320 -1.65 -0.12 -10.71
N LEU A 321 -2.89 0.29 -10.43
CA LEU A 321 -3.83 0.64 -11.48
C LEU A 321 -3.41 1.93 -12.21
N THR A 322 -2.87 2.92 -11.51
CA THR A 322 -2.30 4.13 -12.11
C THR A 322 -1.16 3.78 -13.05
N LEU A 323 -0.24 2.93 -12.61
CA LEU A 323 0.87 2.47 -13.44
C LEU A 323 0.35 1.84 -14.73
N ALA A 324 -0.64 0.96 -14.61
CA ALA A 324 -1.22 0.29 -15.76
C ALA A 324 -1.90 1.26 -16.73
N ALA A 325 -2.71 2.18 -16.21
CA ALA A 325 -3.47 3.13 -17.03
C ALA A 325 -2.54 4.10 -17.80
N ASN A 326 -1.45 4.54 -17.17
CA ASN A 326 -0.48 5.42 -17.83
C ASN A 326 0.30 4.71 -18.95
N VAL A 327 0.71 3.46 -18.74
CA VAL A 327 1.53 2.72 -19.71
C VAL A 327 0.70 2.16 -20.86
N THR A 328 -0.51 1.67 -20.57
CA THR A 328 -1.36 1.02 -21.59
C THR A 328 -2.31 1.98 -22.29
N HIS A 329 -2.55 3.17 -21.71
CA HIS A 329 -3.58 4.11 -22.14
C HIS A 329 -5.01 3.51 -22.15
N LEU A 330 -5.21 2.42 -21.42
CA LEU A 330 -6.51 1.79 -21.16
C LEU A 330 -6.90 2.03 -19.70
N PRO A 331 -8.19 1.86 -19.33
CA PRO A 331 -8.56 1.87 -17.92
C PRO A 331 -7.71 0.89 -17.11
N GLY A 332 -7.15 1.37 -16.00
CA GLY A 332 -6.25 0.56 -15.17
C GLY A 332 -6.97 -0.64 -14.56
N THR A 333 -6.31 -1.80 -14.57
CA THR A 333 -6.75 -3.04 -13.93
C THR A 333 -5.58 -3.69 -13.19
N PRO A 334 -5.84 -4.65 -12.28
CA PRO A 334 -4.74 -5.40 -11.68
C PRO A 334 -3.98 -6.27 -12.68
N GLU A 335 -4.65 -6.85 -13.69
CA GLU A 335 -4.03 -7.74 -14.67
C GLU A 335 -3.07 -7.00 -15.60
N ASN A 336 -3.48 -5.86 -16.15
CA ASN A 336 -2.59 -5.05 -16.99
C ASN A 336 -1.48 -4.40 -16.14
N GLY A 337 -1.74 -4.04 -14.88
CA GLY A 337 -0.70 -3.61 -13.94
C GLY A 337 0.35 -4.69 -13.68
N GLY A 338 -0.09 -5.93 -13.44
CA GLY A 338 0.81 -7.08 -13.30
C GLY A 338 1.62 -7.35 -14.58
N ALA A 339 1.01 -7.22 -15.76
CA ALA A 339 1.70 -7.37 -17.04
C ALA A 339 2.78 -6.29 -17.27
N VAL A 340 2.50 -5.03 -16.91
CA VAL A 340 3.47 -3.93 -16.95
C VAL A 340 4.66 -4.23 -16.03
N VAL A 341 4.40 -4.68 -14.79
CA VAL A 341 5.46 -5.03 -13.84
C VAL A 341 6.34 -6.18 -14.34
N ARG A 342 5.74 -7.24 -14.92
CA ARG A 342 6.52 -8.36 -15.49
C ARG A 342 7.40 -7.91 -16.65
N THR A 343 6.88 -7.06 -17.53
CA THR A 343 7.63 -6.48 -18.65
C THR A 343 8.80 -5.64 -18.14
N TRP A 344 8.56 -4.82 -17.11
CA TRP A 344 9.59 -4.00 -16.48
C TRP A 344 10.71 -4.82 -15.83
N LEU A 345 10.40 -5.93 -15.14
CA LEU A 345 11.40 -6.87 -14.63
C LEU A 345 12.18 -7.54 -15.77
N GLY A 346 11.48 -7.97 -16.83
CA GLY A 346 12.08 -8.60 -18.01
C GLY A 346 13.10 -7.69 -18.71
N ASN A 347 12.81 -6.39 -18.81
CA ASN A 347 13.72 -5.38 -19.36
C ASN A 347 15.01 -5.21 -18.55
N LYS A 348 15.04 -5.68 -17.29
CA LYS A 348 16.22 -5.71 -16.42
C LYS A 348 16.94 -7.07 -16.44
N GLY A 349 16.52 -8.00 -17.30
CA GLY A 349 17.04 -9.37 -17.31
C GLY A 349 16.68 -10.18 -16.06
N ILE A 350 15.59 -9.82 -15.38
CA ILE A 350 15.04 -10.58 -14.26
C ILE A 350 13.86 -11.39 -14.78
N ASP A 351 14.12 -12.64 -15.15
CA ASP A 351 13.06 -13.61 -15.40
C ASP A 351 12.41 -14.02 -14.07
N ALA A 352 11.08 -14.01 -14.06
CA ALA A 352 10.27 -14.20 -12.85
C ALA A 352 8.97 -14.97 -13.17
N PRO A 353 9.07 -16.21 -13.69
CA PRO A 353 7.90 -17.00 -14.07
C PRO A 353 7.00 -17.33 -12.87
N GLU A 354 7.54 -17.29 -11.66
CA GLU A 354 6.83 -17.52 -10.41
C GLU A 354 6.09 -16.28 -9.87
N LEU A 355 6.31 -15.10 -10.48
CA LEU A 355 5.70 -13.85 -10.03
C LEU A 355 4.21 -13.80 -10.36
N SER A 356 3.41 -13.83 -9.30
CA SER A 356 1.97 -13.62 -9.33
C SER A 356 1.62 -12.33 -8.60
N ILE A 357 1.02 -11.40 -9.33
CA ILE A 357 0.50 -10.13 -8.82
C ILE A 357 -1.02 -10.17 -8.97
N ASP A 358 -1.72 -9.99 -7.86
CA ASP A 358 -3.18 -10.01 -7.78
C ASP A 358 -3.70 -8.57 -7.61
N ASN A 359 -3.07 -7.80 -6.72
CA ASN A 359 -3.47 -6.43 -6.46
C ASN A 359 -2.30 -5.47 -6.13
N GLY A 360 -1.07 -5.96 -6.05
CA GLY A 360 0.15 -5.16 -5.84
C GLY A 360 0.39 -4.73 -4.40
N SER A 361 -0.57 -4.97 -3.51
CA SER A 361 -0.43 -4.60 -2.10
C SER A 361 0.13 -5.70 -1.23
N GLY A 362 0.05 -6.98 -1.63
CA GLY A 362 0.34 -8.08 -0.72
C GLY A 362 -0.86 -8.55 0.11
N LEU A 363 -2.02 -7.88 0.03
CA LEU A 363 -3.25 -8.33 0.67
C LEU A 363 -3.93 -9.36 -0.23
N SER A 364 -3.30 -10.52 -0.37
CA SER A 364 -3.75 -11.59 -1.26
C SER A 364 -3.26 -12.94 -0.75
N ARG A 365 -4.05 -14.00 -1.00
CA ARG A 365 -3.66 -15.38 -0.75
C ARG A 365 -2.92 -16.01 -1.94
N THR A 366 -3.00 -15.41 -3.12
CA THR A 366 -2.50 -15.95 -4.39
C THR A 366 -1.22 -15.30 -4.87
N GLU A 367 -0.89 -14.08 -4.41
CA GLU A 367 0.37 -13.42 -4.80
C GLU A 367 1.59 -14.23 -4.42
N ARG A 368 2.57 -14.29 -5.32
CA ARG A 368 3.80 -15.07 -5.16
C ARG A 368 5.00 -14.32 -5.72
N ILE A 369 6.13 -14.46 -5.06
CA ILE A 369 7.46 -14.05 -5.54
C ILE A 369 8.52 -14.89 -4.84
N SER A 370 9.64 -15.16 -5.51
CA SER A 370 10.79 -15.79 -4.86
C SER A 370 11.68 -14.77 -4.12
N ALA A 371 12.45 -15.24 -3.13
CA ALA A 371 13.39 -14.36 -2.42
C ALA A 371 14.49 -13.84 -3.35
N ARG A 372 14.91 -14.65 -4.33
CA ARG A 372 15.87 -14.29 -5.37
C ARG A 372 15.32 -13.20 -6.28
N THR A 373 14.10 -13.32 -6.78
CA THR A 373 13.49 -12.30 -7.66
C THR A 373 13.35 -10.97 -6.93
N MET A 374 12.83 -10.98 -5.69
CA MET A 374 12.76 -9.78 -4.85
C MET A 374 14.16 -9.19 -4.60
N GLY A 375 15.14 -10.04 -4.28
CA GLY A 375 16.51 -9.62 -4.01
C GLY A 375 17.18 -8.97 -5.20
N ARG A 376 17.10 -9.59 -6.39
CA ARG A 376 17.63 -9.04 -7.64
C ARG A 376 16.96 -7.72 -8.01
N MET A 377 15.63 -7.63 -7.84
CA MET A 377 14.91 -6.36 -8.05
C MET A 377 15.43 -5.25 -7.12
N LEU A 378 15.70 -5.55 -5.85
CA LEU A 378 16.24 -4.58 -4.89
C LEU A 378 17.69 -4.18 -5.22
N VAL A 379 18.51 -5.08 -5.77
CA VAL A 379 19.85 -4.75 -6.27
C VAL A 379 19.75 -3.76 -7.43
N GLU A 380 18.85 -4.01 -8.39
CA GLU A 380 18.61 -3.10 -9.51
C GLU A 380 18.04 -1.75 -9.05
N ALA A 381 17.11 -1.75 -8.10
CA ALA A 381 16.57 -0.53 -7.50
C ALA A 381 17.66 0.32 -6.83
N TYR A 382 18.71 -0.31 -6.28
CA TYR A 382 19.85 0.40 -5.68
C TYR A 382 20.70 1.13 -6.73
N ARG A 383 20.74 0.62 -7.96
CA ARG A 383 21.52 1.19 -9.06
C ARG A 383 20.75 2.24 -9.85
N SER A 384 19.44 2.25 -9.70
CA SER A 384 18.56 3.20 -10.37
C SER A 384 18.81 4.64 -9.91
N PRO A 385 18.64 5.65 -10.79
CA PRO A 385 18.64 7.06 -10.40
C PRO A 385 17.62 7.41 -9.30
N THR A 386 16.52 6.65 -9.18
CA THR A 386 15.48 6.84 -8.17
C THR A 386 15.75 6.13 -6.85
N MET A 387 16.97 5.61 -6.65
CA MET A 387 17.39 4.91 -5.42
C MET A 387 17.13 5.73 -4.15
N PRO A 388 17.47 7.04 -4.07
CA PRO A 388 17.30 7.80 -2.83
C PRO A 388 15.84 7.85 -2.36
N GLU A 389 14.91 8.11 -3.26
CA GLU A 389 13.47 8.15 -3.01
C GLU A 389 12.96 6.76 -2.62
N PHE A 390 13.40 5.71 -3.34
CA PHE A 390 12.97 4.35 -3.04
C PHE A 390 13.43 3.91 -1.64
N ILE A 391 14.72 4.00 -1.31
CA ILE A 391 15.24 3.56 -0.01
C ILE A 391 14.61 4.37 1.14
N SER A 392 14.53 5.69 1.00
CA SER A 392 13.97 6.54 2.06
C SER A 392 12.48 6.29 2.31
N SER A 393 11.76 5.70 1.34
CA SER A 393 10.37 5.28 1.51
C SER A 393 10.20 4.08 2.46
N LEU A 394 11.22 3.22 2.62
CA LEU A 394 11.15 2.03 3.48
C LEU A 394 11.31 2.38 4.97
N PRO A 395 10.59 1.71 5.90
CA PRO A 395 10.76 1.92 7.34
C PRO A 395 12.22 1.81 7.81
N LEU A 396 12.69 2.77 8.59
CA LEU A 396 14.01 2.77 9.23
C LEU A 396 13.91 2.02 10.57
N VAL A 397 14.73 0.99 10.72
CA VAL A 397 14.73 0.12 11.89
C VAL A 397 14.94 0.92 13.18
N ALA A 398 14.05 0.72 14.16
CA ALA A 398 13.98 1.41 15.45
C ALA A 398 13.54 2.89 15.43
N TYR A 399 13.18 3.46 14.28
CA TYR A 399 12.81 4.87 14.18
C TYR A 399 11.38 5.10 13.69
N ASP A 400 10.97 4.46 12.59
CA ASP A 400 9.67 4.79 11.98
C ASP A 400 8.95 3.61 11.32
N GLY A 401 7.74 3.91 10.84
CA GLY A 401 6.87 2.97 10.14
C GLY A 401 6.63 1.69 10.94
N THR A 402 6.59 0.57 10.22
CA THR A 402 6.37 -0.77 10.81
C THR A 402 7.60 -1.34 11.53
N MET A 403 8.74 -0.64 11.51
CA MET A 403 9.97 -1.05 12.21
C MET A 403 10.28 -0.19 13.45
N ARG A 404 9.47 0.84 13.75
CA ARG A 404 9.72 1.81 14.85
C ARG A 404 10.00 1.20 16.22
N SER A 405 9.39 0.05 16.51
CA SER A 405 9.51 -0.64 17.80
C SER A 405 10.30 -1.96 17.72
N ARG A 406 10.94 -2.24 16.58
CA ARG A 406 11.76 -3.46 16.39
C ARG A 406 13.23 -3.10 16.47
N LEU A 407 14.02 -3.97 17.12
CA LEU A 407 15.49 -3.87 17.19
C LEU A 407 16.02 -2.58 17.84
N VAL A 408 15.25 -1.94 18.73
CA VAL A 408 15.60 -0.63 19.36
C VAL A 408 16.93 -0.68 20.13
N ASN A 409 17.22 -1.80 20.80
CA ASN A 409 18.42 -1.99 21.61
C ASN A 409 19.48 -2.86 20.92
N GLN A 410 19.45 -2.93 19.59
CA GLN A 410 20.37 -3.73 18.78
C GLN A 410 21.27 -2.82 17.94
N THR A 411 22.46 -3.29 17.58
CA THR A 411 23.44 -2.44 16.89
C THR A 411 23.04 -2.10 15.44
N VAL A 412 22.10 -2.85 14.85
CA VAL A 412 21.47 -2.52 13.56
C VAL A 412 20.47 -1.35 13.61
N ALA A 413 20.12 -0.84 14.79
CA ALA A 413 19.20 0.29 14.94
C ALA A 413 19.65 1.51 14.11
N GLY A 414 18.77 2.04 13.27
CA GLY A 414 19.08 3.15 12.36
C GLY A 414 20.02 2.80 11.19
N LYS A 415 20.33 1.52 10.98
CA LYS A 415 21.24 1.04 9.92
C LYS A 415 20.55 0.23 8.83
N ALA A 416 19.25 -0.01 8.95
CA ALA A 416 18.50 -0.80 7.97
C ALA A 416 17.16 -0.15 7.57
N HIS A 417 16.86 -0.20 6.28
CA HIS A 417 15.60 0.25 5.68
C HIS A 417 14.82 -0.98 5.21
N ILE A 418 13.77 -1.36 5.92
CA ILE A 418 13.10 -2.66 5.78
C ILE A 418 11.59 -2.51 5.65
N LYS A 419 11.04 -3.01 4.55
CA LYS A 419 9.60 -3.24 4.42
C LYS A 419 9.24 -4.55 5.09
N THR A 420 8.18 -4.52 5.91
CA THR A 420 7.61 -5.70 6.53
C THR A 420 6.36 -6.19 5.79
N GLY A 421 6.06 -7.48 5.92
CA GLY A 421 4.81 -8.12 5.51
C GLY A 421 4.31 -9.07 6.57
N SER A 422 2.99 -9.11 6.80
CA SER A 422 2.35 -10.05 7.72
C SER A 422 0.92 -10.32 7.27
N LEU A 423 0.56 -11.60 7.20
CA LEU A 423 -0.80 -12.13 7.10
C LEU A 423 -0.89 -13.37 8.00
N ASN A 424 -2.06 -13.99 8.13
CA ASN A 424 -2.13 -15.34 8.69
C ASN A 424 -1.21 -16.27 7.90
N GLU A 425 -0.35 -16.99 8.61
CA GLU A 425 0.65 -17.94 8.09
C GLU A 425 1.75 -17.34 7.21
N VAL A 426 1.87 -16.00 7.15
CA VAL A 426 2.87 -15.32 6.31
C VAL A 426 3.60 -14.25 7.11
N ARG A 427 4.93 -14.27 7.05
CA ARG A 427 5.79 -13.24 7.63
C ARG A 427 6.94 -12.93 6.69
N SER A 428 7.16 -11.65 6.40
CA SER A 428 8.16 -11.23 5.40
C SER A 428 8.92 -9.98 5.82
N VAL A 429 10.20 -9.91 5.48
CA VAL A 429 11.00 -8.68 5.47
C VAL A 429 11.80 -8.60 4.18
N ALA A 430 11.93 -7.40 3.64
CA ALA A 430 12.77 -7.13 2.48
C ALA A 430 13.26 -5.68 2.50
N GLY A 431 14.51 -5.45 2.09
CA GLY A 431 15.08 -4.10 2.00
C GLY A 431 16.60 -4.10 2.08
N TYR A 432 17.17 -3.09 2.76
CA TYR A 432 18.60 -2.83 2.78
C TYR A 432 19.16 -2.75 4.20
N VAL A 433 20.38 -3.26 4.39
CA VAL A 433 21.19 -3.09 5.60
C VAL A 433 22.50 -2.42 5.23
N LEU A 434 22.83 -1.31 5.89
CA LEU A 434 24.17 -0.72 5.88
C LEU A 434 24.99 -1.42 6.98
N ALA A 435 25.89 -2.31 6.59
CA ALA A 435 26.70 -3.10 7.51
C ALA A 435 27.75 -2.24 8.22
N ALA A 436 28.31 -2.76 9.31
CA ALA A 436 29.38 -2.13 10.07
C ALA A 436 30.66 -1.92 9.23
N SER A 437 30.86 -2.75 8.20
CA SER A 437 31.91 -2.59 7.20
C SER A 437 31.76 -1.33 6.32
N GLY A 438 30.60 -0.68 6.34
CA GLY A 438 30.24 0.43 5.45
C GLY A 438 29.63 -0.03 4.12
N LYS A 439 29.62 -1.34 3.84
CA LYS A 439 28.97 -1.92 2.66
C LYS A 439 27.47 -2.00 2.84
N ARG A 440 26.73 -2.06 1.72
CA ARG A 440 25.27 -2.17 1.74
C ARG A 440 24.82 -3.49 1.14
N TYR A 441 23.88 -4.12 1.84
CA TYR A 441 23.33 -5.43 1.50
C TYR A 441 21.84 -5.31 1.25
N VAL A 442 21.38 -6.00 0.22
CA VAL A 442 19.98 -6.40 0.08
C VAL A 442 19.73 -7.60 0.99
N VAL A 443 18.62 -7.57 1.71
CA VAL A 443 18.17 -8.67 2.57
C VAL A 443 16.71 -8.97 2.27
N VAL A 444 16.40 -10.24 2.04
CA VAL A 444 15.03 -10.75 1.86
C VAL A 444 14.87 -12.01 2.71
N CYS A 445 13.79 -12.08 3.48
CA CYS A 445 13.36 -13.28 4.20
C CYS A 445 11.84 -13.38 4.12
N LEU A 446 11.36 -14.41 3.42
CA LEU A 446 9.94 -14.73 3.23
C LEU A 446 9.64 -16.03 3.98
N ILE A 447 8.60 -16.05 4.81
CA ILE A 447 8.20 -17.23 5.59
C ILE A 447 6.73 -17.49 5.32
N ASN A 448 6.39 -18.72 4.91
CA ASN A 448 5.02 -19.20 4.76
C ASN A 448 4.83 -20.49 5.57
N HIS A 449 4.19 -20.38 6.73
CA HIS A 449 4.01 -21.50 7.67
C HIS A 449 2.95 -21.14 8.72
N PRO A 450 2.20 -22.11 9.29
CA PRO A 450 1.30 -21.85 10.42
C PRO A 450 1.97 -21.11 11.59
N ASN A 451 3.25 -21.39 11.86
CA ASN A 451 4.03 -20.71 12.90
C ASN A 451 4.71 -19.40 12.45
N ALA A 452 4.37 -18.83 11.29
CA ALA A 452 5.08 -17.66 10.72
C ALA A 452 5.14 -16.44 11.66
N GLU A 453 4.17 -16.28 12.56
CA GLU A 453 4.22 -15.21 13.57
C GLU A 453 5.45 -15.30 14.48
N ARG A 454 5.86 -16.52 14.85
CA ARG A 454 7.08 -16.82 15.63
C ARG A 454 8.36 -16.61 14.81
N GLY A 455 8.27 -16.53 13.49
CA GLY A 455 9.41 -16.32 12.59
C GLY A 455 10.03 -14.92 12.63
N ARG A 456 9.46 -13.98 13.41
CA ARG A 456 10.00 -12.62 13.58
C ARG A 456 11.44 -12.63 14.08
N ASP A 457 11.76 -13.50 15.04
CA ASP A 457 13.09 -13.54 15.65
C ASP A 457 14.16 -13.95 14.64
N ALA A 458 13.83 -14.84 13.70
CA ALA A 458 14.73 -15.21 12.62
C ALA A 458 15.00 -14.04 11.66
N GLN A 459 13.97 -13.24 11.35
CA GLN A 459 14.13 -12.03 10.53
C GLN A 459 14.99 -10.99 11.24
N ASP A 460 14.75 -10.77 12.52
CA ASP A 460 15.50 -9.82 13.34
C ASP A 460 16.97 -10.26 13.50
N ALA A 461 17.21 -11.55 13.73
CA ALA A 461 18.54 -12.15 13.77
C ALA A 461 19.28 -12.03 12.42
N LEU A 462 18.58 -12.18 11.29
CA LEU A 462 19.17 -12.02 9.96
C LEU A 462 19.63 -10.58 9.74
N LEU A 463 18.80 -9.59 10.07
CA LEU A 463 19.17 -8.17 9.93
C LEU A 463 20.37 -7.82 10.81
N GLN A 464 20.39 -8.31 12.04
CA GLN A 464 21.49 -8.12 12.98
C GLN A 464 22.78 -8.77 12.47
N TRP A 465 22.70 -10.01 11.98
CA TRP A 465 23.85 -10.74 11.45
C TRP A 465 24.43 -10.06 10.21
N VAL A 466 23.59 -9.59 9.27
CA VAL A 466 24.06 -8.85 8.09
C VAL A 466 24.75 -7.54 8.50
N TYR A 467 24.26 -6.86 9.53
CA TYR A 467 24.93 -5.67 10.03
C TYR A 467 26.34 -5.98 10.58
N GLU A 468 26.50 -7.07 11.33
CA GLU A 468 27.76 -7.42 11.98
C GLU A 468 28.78 -8.11 11.07
N LYS A 469 28.31 -8.86 10.07
CA LYS A 469 29.14 -9.77 9.26
C LYS A 469 29.18 -9.43 7.77
N GLY A 470 28.36 -8.50 7.31
CA GLY A 470 28.49 -7.87 5.99
C GLY A 470 29.62 -6.85 5.94
#